data_AF-F7VWE8-F1
#
_entry.id   AF-F7VWE8-F1
#
_cell.length_a   1.000
_cell.length_b   1.000
_cell.length_c   1.000
_cell.angle_alpha   90.00
_cell.angle_beta   90.00
_cell.angle_gamma   90.00
#
_symmetry.space_group_name_H-M   'P 1'
#
loop_
_entity.id
_entity.type
_entity.pdbx_description
1 polymer ?
#
loop_
_entity_poly.entity_id
_entity_poly.type
_entity_poly.pdbx_seq_one_letter_code
_entity_poly.pdbx_strand_id
1 'polypeptide(L)'
;MRPWDTTDPNGKIDALDVLPPQVRLPMLEDCLDAGLKYSSELAALIELSVQENIDDVDDDAEADAFGKKNLDQWIKEANEDEINEEHKYLEILVGIQGKTGAGKTSLLNALLGYKDMLPSNDALVATAAICQVAYNYCDDSKKAFRAEVTFRKHMEVKHELNRFFEDIKLRNQLLNGRGKFEDDDDDKEGLNSSDLGEVIERINATAEKIGPVWGYNLTELEGMSTQDLLTKDDPAVKLLSTTKKIHSSDLATFAPAIKPYLDATTTNISGRASRETRDMAVWPLIDHVKVYVKSDILRGGIVLVDLPGLGEIVESRAAVAKNFYNKLTVTIVVTPSVRAAGEKTAVNLMTENQEITMRMSGKLDDCGYCIVLSKADDGIDWETTARNQGRQDDIKIMGDLFRKIADETAAVRKLKPELRRLVGSLSKNNKISKEKKRILVAELRDKREKKRKHLKALNDFQWQKKESHWGKIFTAVQFAAPF
;
A
#
# COMPACT_ATOMS: atom_id res chain seq x y z
N MET A 1 9.46 52.07 -27.18
CA MET A 1 8.71 51.75 -28.41
C MET A 1 9.27 50.45 -28.98
N ARG A 2 8.51 49.33 -28.83
CA ARG A 2 8.60 47.99 -29.47
C ARG A 2 9.92 47.18 -29.40
N PRO A 3 9.91 45.85 -29.64
CA PRO A 3 8.76 44.94 -29.84
C PRO A 3 8.79 43.70 -28.93
N TRP A 4 7.62 43.07 -28.84
CA TRP A 4 7.42 41.70 -28.37
C TRP A 4 8.14 40.73 -29.31
N ASP A 5 8.91 39.79 -28.75
CA ASP A 5 9.32 38.59 -29.46
C ASP A 5 8.68 37.38 -28.78
N THR A 6 7.93 36.65 -29.58
CA THR A 6 7.13 35.48 -29.26
C THR A 6 7.93 34.25 -29.61
N THR A 7 8.53 33.60 -28.62
CA THR A 7 8.96 32.21 -28.72
C THR A 7 8.20 31.37 -27.71
N ASP A 8 7.36 30.50 -28.27
CA ASP A 8 6.59 29.40 -27.70
C ASP A 8 7.25 28.72 -26.48
N PRO A 9 6.67 28.79 -25.26
CA PRO A 9 7.23 28.25 -24.02
C PRO A 9 6.85 26.78 -23.85
N ASN A 10 7.16 25.93 -24.84
CA ASN A 10 6.92 24.48 -24.82
C ASN A 10 7.88 23.71 -23.88
N GLY A 11 8.15 24.25 -22.69
CA GLY A 11 8.76 23.53 -21.58
C GLY A 11 7.68 23.36 -20.51
N LYS A 12 7.21 22.13 -20.34
CA LYS A 12 6.37 21.72 -19.20
C LYS A 12 6.95 22.33 -17.93
N ILE A 13 6.25 23.29 -17.33
CA ILE A 13 6.43 23.56 -15.92
C ILE A 13 5.59 22.48 -15.26
N ASP A 14 6.21 21.36 -14.91
CA ASP A 14 5.59 20.43 -13.99
C ASP A 14 5.45 21.17 -12.66
N ALA A 15 4.32 21.08 -11.97
CA ALA A 15 4.14 21.80 -10.69
C ALA A 15 5.17 21.36 -9.63
N LEU A 16 5.88 20.26 -9.88
CA LEU A 16 7.02 19.75 -9.13
C LEU A 16 8.35 20.48 -9.42
N ASP A 17 8.51 21.16 -10.56
CA ASP A 17 9.75 21.89 -10.91
C ASP A 17 9.91 23.22 -10.14
N VAL A 18 8.88 23.65 -9.41
CA VAL A 18 8.90 24.85 -8.56
C VAL A 18 9.39 24.54 -7.14
N LEU A 19 9.38 23.26 -6.74
CA LEU A 19 9.98 22.86 -5.48
C LEU A 19 11.49 22.70 -5.73
N PRO A 20 12.37 23.26 -4.85
CA PRO A 20 13.79 22.95 -4.93
C PRO A 20 13.94 21.43 -4.98
N PRO A 21 14.92 20.87 -5.73
CA PRO A 21 15.15 19.43 -5.75
C PRO A 21 15.16 18.99 -4.30
N GLN A 22 14.28 18.05 -3.92
CA GLN A 22 14.16 17.64 -2.53
C GLN A 22 15.47 16.99 -2.12
N VAL A 23 16.39 17.81 -1.61
CA VAL A 23 17.61 17.38 -0.98
C VAL A 23 17.14 16.75 0.32
N ARG A 24 17.45 15.46 0.49
CA ARG A 24 17.25 14.78 1.77
C ARG A 24 17.83 15.66 2.86
N LEU A 25 16.98 16.13 3.78
CA LEU A 25 17.43 16.90 4.93
C LEU A 25 18.28 15.94 5.77
N PRO A 26 19.57 16.25 6.03
CA PRO A 26 20.45 15.35 6.75
C PRO A 26 20.14 15.29 8.25
N MET A 27 18.96 15.76 8.69
CA MET A 27 18.64 15.92 10.11
C MET A 27 18.70 14.59 10.86
N LEU A 28 18.35 13.48 10.21
CA LEU A 28 18.43 12.16 10.81
C LEU A 28 19.88 11.64 10.81
N GLU A 29 20.68 11.97 9.79
CA GLU A 29 22.12 11.69 9.72
C GLU A 29 22.87 12.45 10.83
N ASP A 30 22.61 13.76 10.96
CA ASP A 30 23.22 14.62 11.98
C ASP A 30 22.82 14.18 13.39
N CYS A 31 21.57 13.74 13.59
CA CYS A 31 21.11 13.15 14.85
C CYS A 31 21.77 11.80 15.14
N LEU A 32 21.98 10.96 14.11
CA LEU A 32 22.68 9.68 14.25
C LEU A 32 24.14 9.90 14.63
N ASP A 33 24.83 10.81 13.94
CA ASP A 33 26.22 11.17 14.23
C ASP A 33 26.37 11.72 15.66
N ALA A 34 25.46 12.61 16.07
CA ALA A 34 25.41 13.10 17.45
C ALA A 34 25.13 11.97 18.44
N GLY A 35 24.17 11.09 18.14
CA GLY A 35 23.80 9.94 18.97
C GLY A 35 24.96 8.98 19.18
N LEU A 36 25.69 8.63 18.11
CA LEU A 36 26.87 7.77 18.16
C LEU A 36 28.01 8.40 18.95
N LYS A 37 28.19 9.72 18.82
CA LYS A 37 29.18 10.45 19.61
C LYS A 37 28.87 10.35 21.10
N TYR A 38 27.62 10.65 21.51
CA TYR A 38 27.23 10.58 22.91
C TYR A 38 27.18 9.15 23.44
N SER A 39 26.77 8.16 22.62
CA SER A 39 26.79 6.75 23.04
C SER A 39 28.20 6.26 23.28
N SER A 40 29.17 6.68 22.45
CA SER A 40 30.59 6.35 22.63
C SER A 40 31.17 7.00 23.91
N GLU A 41 30.81 8.27 24.18
CA GLU A 41 31.19 8.96 25.42
C GLU A 41 30.59 8.27 26.66
N LEU A 42 29.32 7.85 26.60
CA LEU A 42 28.66 7.09 27.67
C LEU A 42 29.27 5.70 27.86
N ALA A 43 29.56 4.97 26.78
CA ALA A 43 30.20 3.66 26.85
C ALA A 43 31.56 3.75 27.55
N ALA A 44 32.38 4.75 27.24
CA ALA A 44 33.66 4.99 27.92
C ALA A 44 33.49 5.28 29.42
N LEU A 45 32.46 6.04 29.82
CA LEU A 45 32.15 6.31 31.24
C LEU A 45 31.66 5.04 31.95
N ILE A 46 30.87 4.21 31.28
CA ILE A 46 30.40 2.93 31.83
C ILE A 46 31.60 1.99 32.02
N GLU A 47 32.47 1.86 31.01
CA GLU A 47 33.69 1.04 31.11
C GLU A 47 34.59 1.47 32.27
N LEU A 48 34.80 2.78 32.47
CA LEU A 48 35.55 3.31 33.62
C LEU A 48 34.90 2.96 34.96
N SER A 49 33.59 3.13 35.08
CA SER A 49 32.87 2.85 36.34
C SER A 49 32.74 1.36 36.65
N VAL A 50 32.70 0.50 35.63
CA VAL A 50 32.79 -0.95 35.78
C VAL A 50 34.20 -1.35 36.21
N GLN A 51 35.25 -0.69 35.71
CA GLN A 51 36.64 -0.96 36.11
C GLN A 51 36.95 -0.50 37.56
N GLU A 52 36.42 0.65 38.00
CA GLU A 52 36.65 1.18 39.35
C GLU A 52 35.93 0.37 40.46
N ASN A 53 34.90 -0.41 40.14
CA ASN A 53 34.15 -1.23 41.10
C ASN A 53 34.59 -2.72 41.16
N ILE A 54 35.68 -3.09 40.48
CA ILE A 54 36.15 -4.51 40.43
C ILE A 54 36.95 -4.93 41.67
N ASP A 55 37.32 -4.03 42.56
CA ASP A 55 38.15 -4.39 43.72
C ASP A 55 37.37 -4.91 44.96
N ASP A 56 36.03 -4.91 44.99
CA ASP A 56 35.29 -5.18 46.25
C ASP A 56 34.01 -6.05 46.22
N VAL A 57 33.63 -6.72 45.12
CA VAL A 57 32.41 -7.56 45.12
C VAL A 57 32.62 -8.93 44.47
N ASP A 58 32.83 -9.95 45.31
CA ASP A 58 33.11 -11.35 44.97
C ASP A 58 31.83 -12.24 44.96
N ASP A 59 30.62 -11.65 44.90
CA ASP A 59 29.36 -12.39 44.90
C ASP A 59 28.55 -12.19 43.59
N ASP A 60 28.43 -13.26 42.82
CA ASP A 60 27.66 -13.36 41.56
C ASP A 60 26.19 -12.94 41.67
N ALA A 61 25.64 -12.86 42.89
CA ALA A 61 24.25 -12.45 43.15
C ALA A 61 24.03 -10.93 43.16
N GLU A 62 25.04 -10.13 43.50
CA GLU A 62 24.94 -8.65 43.51
C GLU A 62 25.32 -8.02 42.16
N ALA A 63 26.07 -8.73 41.32
CA ALA A 63 26.38 -8.30 39.94
C ALA A 63 25.12 -8.19 39.04
N ASP A 64 24.10 -9.04 39.27
CA ASP A 64 22.79 -8.93 38.62
C ASP A 64 21.96 -7.76 39.21
N ALA A 65 22.18 -7.37 40.48
CA ALA A 65 21.49 -6.25 41.13
C ALA A 65 21.93 -4.88 40.59
N PHE A 66 23.16 -4.77 40.08
CA PHE A 66 23.69 -3.57 39.42
C PHE A 66 23.47 -3.53 37.89
N GLY A 67 22.77 -4.52 37.31
CA GLY A 67 22.43 -4.50 35.89
C GLY A 67 23.64 -4.65 34.96
N LYS A 68 24.72 -5.29 35.42
CA LYS A 68 25.99 -5.43 34.68
C LYS A 68 25.81 -6.06 33.29
N LYS A 69 24.93 -7.07 33.16
CA LYS A 69 24.54 -7.65 31.86
C LYS A 69 23.91 -6.63 30.91
N ASN A 70 23.09 -5.71 31.41
CA ASN A 70 22.47 -4.68 30.58
C ASN A 70 23.52 -3.64 30.14
N LEU A 71 24.46 -3.29 31.02
CA LEU A 71 25.57 -2.39 30.71
C LEU A 71 26.51 -2.98 29.65
N ASP A 72 26.88 -4.26 29.80
CA ASP A 72 27.69 -4.99 28.82
C ASP A 72 26.97 -5.09 27.48
N GLN A 73 25.64 -5.28 27.49
CA GLN A 73 24.82 -5.28 26.29
C GLN A 73 24.79 -3.89 25.62
N TRP A 74 24.63 -2.79 26.38
CA TRP A 74 24.64 -1.43 25.82
C TRP A 74 25.99 -1.04 25.24
N ILE A 75 27.10 -1.45 25.87
CA ILE A 75 28.45 -1.25 25.33
C ILE A 75 28.58 -2.00 24.00
N LYS A 76 28.07 -3.23 23.93
CA LYS A 76 28.08 -4.02 22.71
C LYS A 76 27.25 -3.38 21.59
N GLU A 77 26.03 -2.95 21.88
CA GLU A 77 25.14 -2.24 20.95
C GLU A 77 25.78 -0.93 20.43
N ALA A 78 26.50 -0.21 21.28
CA ALA A 78 27.21 1.02 20.92
C ALA A 78 28.47 0.77 20.06
N ASN A 79 29.21 -0.31 20.31
CA ASN A 79 30.50 -0.59 19.67
C ASN A 79 30.41 -1.45 18.39
N GLU A 80 29.37 -2.28 18.22
CA GLU A 80 29.26 -3.23 17.10
C GLU A 80 28.59 -2.66 15.83
N ASP A 81 28.55 -1.34 15.66
CA ASP A 81 27.84 -0.68 14.55
C ASP A 81 26.34 -1.06 14.46
N GLU A 82 25.75 -1.67 15.49
CA GLU A 82 24.33 -2.08 15.48
C GLU A 82 23.42 -0.86 15.33
N ILE A 83 23.68 0.22 16.07
CA ILE A 83 22.96 1.50 15.95
C ILE A 83 23.10 2.06 14.51
N ASN A 84 24.28 1.95 13.93
CA ASN A 84 24.56 2.38 12.54
C ASN A 84 23.79 1.54 11.51
N GLU A 85 23.75 0.22 11.70
CA GLU A 85 23.03 -0.71 10.84
C GLU A 85 21.50 -0.53 10.96
N GLU A 86 20.98 -0.33 12.18
CA GLU A 86 19.56 -0.08 12.45
C GLU A 86 19.08 1.23 11.84
N HIS A 87 19.89 2.29 11.91
CA HIS A 87 19.53 3.61 11.39
C HIS A 87 20.07 3.89 9.99
N LYS A 88 20.75 2.94 9.33
CA LYS A 88 21.43 3.09 8.03
C LYS A 88 20.62 3.79 6.94
N TYR A 89 19.31 3.55 6.89
CA TYR A 89 18.42 4.06 5.86
C TYR A 89 17.59 5.27 6.31
N LEU A 90 17.64 5.62 7.61
CA LEU A 90 16.92 6.74 8.24
C LEU A 90 15.48 6.87 7.72
N GLU A 91 14.74 5.76 7.84
CA GLU A 91 13.43 5.62 7.24
C GLU A 91 12.36 6.33 8.06
N ILE A 92 11.61 7.20 7.42
CA ILE A 92 10.42 7.83 8.01
C ILE A 92 9.21 6.99 7.59
N LEU A 93 8.73 6.16 8.52
CA LEU A 93 7.57 5.29 8.27
C LEU A 93 6.27 6.10 8.32
N VAL A 94 5.60 6.24 7.17
CA VAL A 94 4.30 6.90 7.02
C VAL A 94 3.24 5.83 6.78
N GLY A 95 2.41 5.55 7.79
CA GLY A 95 1.41 4.50 7.71
C GLY A 95 0.06 5.01 7.20
N ILE A 96 -0.56 4.25 6.32
CA ILE A 96 -1.86 4.59 5.72
C ILE A 96 -2.91 3.66 6.28
N GLN A 97 -3.89 4.25 6.94
CA GLN A 97 -4.96 3.56 7.64
C GLN A 97 -6.32 3.99 7.09
N GLY A 98 -7.34 3.22 7.42
CA GLY A 98 -8.69 3.43 6.89
C GLY A 98 -9.40 2.11 6.65
N LYS A 99 -10.73 2.16 6.56
CA LYS A 99 -11.55 0.98 6.32
C LYS A 99 -11.19 0.30 4.98
N THR A 100 -11.45 -0.99 4.86
CA THR A 100 -11.40 -1.69 3.57
C THR A 100 -12.39 -1.03 2.59
N GLY A 101 -11.96 -0.80 1.35
CA GLY A 101 -12.73 -0.07 0.34
C GLY A 101 -12.68 1.47 0.46
N ALA A 102 -11.95 2.02 1.43
CA ALA A 102 -11.71 3.47 1.54
C ALA A 102 -10.78 4.03 0.47
N GLY A 103 -10.12 3.17 -0.32
CA GLY A 103 -9.22 3.60 -1.40
C GLY A 103 -7.76 3.84 -0.98
N LYS A 104 -7.30 3.24 0.13
CA LYS A 104 -5.92 3.32 0.64
C LYS A 104 -4.87 2.96 -0.43
N THR A 105 -4.99 1.76 -0.98
CA THR A 105 -4.04 1.25 -1.99
C THR A 105 -4.12 2.03 -3.30
N SER A 106 -5.30 2.54 -3.67
CA SER A 106 -5.47 3.43 -4.82
C SER A 106 -4.79 4.79 -4.61
N LEU A 107 -4.91 5.36 -3.40
CA LEU A 107 -4.19 6.57 -3.01
C LEU A 107 -2.67 6.35 -3.05
N LEU A 108 -2.18 5.23 -2.53
CA LEU A 108 -0.77 4.85 -2.58
C LEU A 108 -0.24 4.78 -4.02
N ASN A 109 -0.92 4.05 -4.89
CA ASN A 109 -0.57 3.94 -6.30
C ASN A 109 -0.52 5.33 -6.98
N ALA A 110 -1.49 6.21 -6.65
CA ALA A 110 -1.52 7.58 -7.16
C ALA A 110 -0.34 8.44 -6.64
N LEU A 111 -0.04 8.39 -5.34
CA LEU A 111 1.09 9.10 -4.73
C LEU A 111 2.43 8.65 -5.33
N LEU A 112 2.59 7.34 -5.51
CA LEU A 112 3.82 6.76 -6.04
C LEU A 112 4.03 7.03 -7.53
N GLY A 113 2.98 7.45 -8.26
CA GLY A 113 3.00 7.66 -9.70
C GLY A 113 2.91 6.38 -10.54
N TYR A 114 2.58 5.25 -9.91
CA TYR A 114 2.48 3.94 -10.57
C TYR A 114 1.06 3.41 -10.53
N LYS A 115 0.49 3.15 -11.71
CA LYS A 115 -0.83 2.53 -11.81
C LYS A 115 -0.74 1.03 -11.53
N ASP A 116 -1.60 0.53 -10.64
CA ASP A 116 -1.79 -0.90 -10.34
C ASP A 116 -0.50 -1.64 -9.88
N MET A 117 0.43 -0.93 -9.21
CA MET A 117 1.63 -1.55 -8.66
C MET A 117 1.31 -2.39 -7.43
N LEU A 118 0.57 -1.79 -6.49
CA LEU A 118 -0.05 -2.49 -5.39
C LEU A 118 -1.47 -2.92 -5.80
N PRO A 119 -1.93 -4.13 -5.40
CA PRO A 119 -3.23 -4.63 -5.79
C PRO A 119 -4.36 -3.82 -5.15
N SER A 120 -5.06 -2.99 -5.94
CA SER A 120 -6.26 -2.28 -5.52
C SER A 120 -7.47 -3.22 -5.51
N ASN A 121 -7.67 -3.97 -4.43
CA ASN A 121 -8.78 -4.91 -4.33
C ASN A 121 -10.07 -4.20 -3.88
N ASP A 122 -11.09 -4.19 -4.74
CA ASP A 122 -12.40 -3.54 -4.49
C ASP A 122 -13.42 -4.45 -3.78
N ALA A 123 -13.16 -5.75 -3.62
CA ALA A 123 -14.04 -6.64 -2.88
C ALA A 123 -13.28 -7.89 -2.42
N LEU A 124 -13.41 -8.23 -1.13
CA LEU A 124 -13.16 -9.55 -0.53
C LEU A 124 -11.73 -10.04 -0.30
N VAL A 125 -10.69 -9.39 -0.84
CA VAL A 125 -9.30 -9.81 -0.59
C VAL A 125 -8.53 -8.64 0.02
N ALA A 126 -8.55 -8.56 1.35
CA ALA A 126 -7.77 -7.58 2.10
C ALA A 126 -6.27 -7.68 1.77
N THR A 127 -5.56 -6.56 1.86
CA THR A 127 -4.08 -6.53 1.91
C THR A 127 -3.65 -7.41 3.07
N ALA A 128 -3.14 -8.60 2.78
CA ALA A 128 -3.03 -9.66 3.77
C ALA A 128 -1.70 -9.58 4.56
N ALA A 129 -0.73 -8.84 4.02
CA ALA A 129 0.57 -8.60 4.62
C ALA A 129 0.88 -7.09 4.65
N ILE A 130 1.63 -6.64 5.67
CA ILE A 130 2.10 -5.26 5.74
C ILE A 130 3.02 -4.98 4.55
N CYS A 131 2.69 -3.98 3.74
CA CYS A 131 3.49 -3.60 2.58
C CYS A 131 4.18 -2.27 2.82
N GLN A 132 5.51 -2.26 2.80
CA GLN A 132 6.33 -1.07 2.91
C GLN A 132 6.86 -0.72 1.51
N VAL A 133 6.77 0.55 1.11
CA VAL A 133 7.29 1.03 -0.17
C VAL A 133 8.38 2.06 0.09
N ALA A 134 9.62 1.73 -0.26
CA ALA A 134 10.80 2.53 -0.04
C ALA A 134 11.47 2.92 -1.37
N TYR A 135 12.38 3.90 -1.31
CA TYR A 135 13.12 4.32 -2.50
C TYR A 135 14.10 3.24 -2.97
N ASN A 136 14.16 3.01 -4.28
CA ASN A 136 15.13 2.11 -4.87
C ASN A 136 16.44 2.83 -5.23
N TYR A 137 17.44 2.69 -4.36
CA TYR A 137 18.79 3.21 -4.58
C TYR A 137 19.62 2.39 -5.60
N CYS A 138 19.07 1.30 -6.16
CA CYS A 138 19.77 0.49 -7.16
C CYS A 138 19.66 1.10 -8.56
N ASP A 139 20.80 1.28 -9.22
CA ASP A 139 20.87 1.79 -10.60
C ASP A 139 20.89 0.70 -11.68
N ASP A 140 20.86 -0.57 -11.28
CA ASP A 140 20.71 -1.69 -12.22
C ASP A 140 19.32 -1.67 -12.86
N SER A 141 19.28 -1.50 -14.19
CA SER A 141 18.04 -1.44 -14.98
C SER A 141 17.21 -2.73 -14.92
N LYS A 142 17.84 -3.88 -14.63
CA LYS A 142 17.13 -5.16 -14.43
C LYS A 142 16.44 -5.26 -13.07
N LYS A 143 16.75 -4.33 -12.17
CA LYS A 143 16.23 -4.26 -10.80
C LYS A 143 15.58 -2.90 -10.55
N ALA A 144 14.95 -2.33 -11.57
CA ALA A 144 14.20 -1.08 -11.48
C ALA A 144 13.06 -1.20 -10.44
N PHE A 145 12.42 -2.37 -10.39
CA PHE A 145 11.46 -2.76 -9.37
C PHE A 145 12.02 -3.92 -8.55
N ARG A 146 12.01 -3.80 -7.23
CA ARG A 146 12.47 -4.86 -6.33
C ARG A 146 11.47 -5.06 -5.21
N ALA A 147 11.43 -6.27 -4.68
CA ALA A 147 10.75 -6.57 -3.45
C ALA A 147 11.50 -7.63 -2.64
N GLU A 148 11.35 -7.52 -1.33
CA GLU A 148 11.84 -8.46 -0.35
C GLU A 148 10.64 -8.91 0.48
N VAL A 149 10.29 -10.18 0.36
CA VAL A 149 9.21 -10.80 1.12
C VAL A 149 9.86 -11.50 2.30
N THR A 150 9.63 -10.98 3.50
CA THR A 150 10.16 -11.52 4.74
C THR A 150 9.12 -12.44 5.36
N PHE A 151 9.49 -13.70 5.57
CA PHE A 151 8.63 -14.67 6.25
C PHE A 151 8.87 -14.65 7.76
N ARG A 152 7.81 -14.93 8.53
CA ARG A 152 7.82 -14.97 9.99
C ARG A 152 8.87 -15.96 10.51
N LYS A 153 9.40 -15.69 11.71
CA LYS A 153 10.40 -16.57 12.30
C LYS A 153 9.77 -17.91 12.69
N HIS A 154 10.54 -18.98 12.59
CA HIS A 154 10.08 -20.32 12.93
C HIS A 154 9.57 -20.39 14.38
N MET A 155 10.25 -19.74 15.32
CA MET A 155 9.87 -19.73 16.73
C MET A 155 8.55 -19.00 16.97
N GLU A 156 8.31 -17.88 16.29
CA GLU A 156 7.07 -17.10 16.42
C GLU A 156 5.86 -17.92 15.98
N VAL A 157 5.94 -18.58 14.82
CA VAL A 157 4.88 -19.45 14.30
C VAL A 157 4.67 -20.66 15.21
N LYS A 158 5.76 -21.26 15.73
CA LYS A 158 5.67 -22.37 16.69
C LYS A 158 4.95 -21.96 17.97
N HIS A 159 5.26 -20.78 18.52
CA HIS A 159 4.58 -20.26 19.70
C HIS A 159 3.10 -19.97 19.45
N GLU A 160 2.76 -19.38 18.30
CA GLU A 160 1.37 -19.15 17.90
C GLU A 160 0.59 -20.46 17.80
N LEU A 161 1.15 -21.48 17.13
CA LEU A 161 0.52 -22.80 17.00
C LEU A 161 0.38 -23.51 18.35
N ASN A 162 1.40 -23.45 19.22
CA ASN A 162 1.31 -24.02 20.57
C ASN A 162 0.13 -23.43 21.35
N ARG A 163 0.01 -22.09 21.35
CA ARG A 163 -1.12 -21.41 22.00
C ARG A 163 -2.46 -21.83 21.39
N PHE A 164 -2.52 -21.98 20.08
CA PHE A 164 -3.73 -22.45 19.40
C PHE A 164 -4.17 -23.85 19.86
N PHE A 165 -3.24 -24.81 19.95
CA PHE A 165 -3.56 -26.16 20.45
C PHE A 165 -3.86 -26.19 21.95
N GLU A 166 -3.26 -25.30 22.74
CA GLU A 166 -3.63 -25.07 24.15
C GLU A 166 -5.06 -24.53 24.27
N ASP A 167 -5.45 -23.56 23.44
CA ASP A 167 -6.80 -23.01 23.38
C ASP A 167 -7.84 -24.08 22.98
N ILE A 168 -7.52 -24.97 22.03
CA ILE A 168 -8.39 -26.11 21.67
C ILE A 168 -8.60 -27.04 22.88
N LYS A 169 -7.53 -27.36 23.62
CA LYS A 169 -7.61 -28.19 24.83
C LYS A 169 -8.48 -27.52 25.89
N LEU A 170 -8.27 -26.21 26.12
CA LEU A 170 -9.05 -25.41 27.06
C LEU A 170 -10.53 -25.41 26.67
N ARG A 171 -10.86 -25.12 25.41
CA ARG A 171 -12.24 -25.18 24.90
C ARG A 171 -12.90 -26.54 25.18
N ASN A 172 -12.20 -27.65 24.91
CA ASN A 172 -12.73 -28.99 25.15
C ASN A 172 -12.93 -29.27 26.65
N GLN A 173 -12.03 -28.80 27.52
CA GLN A 173 -12.20 -28.89 28.98
C GLN A 173 -13.43 -28.10 29.45
N LEU A 174 -13.62 -26.88 28.93
CA LEU A 174 -14.76 -26.03 29.28
C LEU A 174 -16.10 -26.62 28.80
N LEU A 175 -16.12 -27.25 27.63
CA LEU A 175 -17.31 -27.93 27.11
C LEU A 175 -17.63 -29.21 27.90
N ASN A 176 -16.62 -30.00 28.25
CA ASN A 176 -16.79 -31.24 29.02
C ASN A 176 -17.09 -31.00 30.51
N GLY A 177 -16.60 -29.89 31.07
CA GLY A 177 -16.86 -29.47 32.45
C GLY A 177 -18.30 -29.02 32.73
N ARG A 178 -19.07 -28.71 31.69
CA ARG A 178 -20.53 -28.43 31.81
C ARG A 178 -21.38 -29.70 31.98
N GLY A 179 -20.81 -30.90 31.76
CA GLY A 179 -21.53 -32.17 31.72
C GLY A 179 -21.62 -32.96 33.03
N LYS A 180 -21.12 -32.42 34.16
CA LYS A 180 -21.22 -33.06 35.48
C LYS A 180 -21.52 -32.02 36.56
N PHE A 181 -22.76 -31.56 36.61
CA PHE A 181 -23.37 -31.11 37.85
C PHE A 181 -24.64 -31.95 38.02
N GLU A 182 -24.51 -33.03 38.77
CA GLU A 182 -25.62 -33.51 39.60
C GLU A 182 -25.93 -32.36 40.58
N ASP A 183 -27.22 -32.14 40.78
CA ASP A 183 -27.79 -31.17 41.71
C ASP A 183 -27.07 -31.21 43.06
N ASP A 184 -26.54 -30.07 43.52
CA ASP A 184 -26.64 -29.59 44.91
C ASP A 184 -25.81 -28.31 45.09
N ASP A 185 -26.54 -27.22 45.32
CA ASP A 185 -26.26 -26.00 46.09
C ASP A 185 -24.93 -25.21 45.97
N ASP A 186 -25.14 -23.96 45.54
CA ASP A 186 -24.59 -22.68 46.00
C ASP A 186 -23.07 -22.50 46.22
N ASP A 187 -22.54 -21.43 45.60
CA ASP A 187 -21.23 -20.80 45.82
C ASP A 187 -19.99 -21.40 45.12
N LYS A 188 -20.07 -21.60 43.80
CA LYS A 188 -18.86 -21.54 42.96
C LYS A 188 -19.04 -20.58 41.80
N GLU A 189 -18.17 -19.57 41.75
CA GLU A 189 -17.97 -18.68 40.59
C GLU A 189 -17.81 -19.51 39.32
N GLY A 190 -18.91 -19.78 38.64
CA GLY A 190 -18.92 -20.50 37.38
C GLY A 190 -18.22 -19.67 36.34
N LEU A 191 -17.15 -20.21 35.75
CA LEU A 191 -16.45 -19.63 34.61
C LEU A 191 -17.46 -19.12 33.58
N ASN A 192 -17.40 -17.81 33.31
CA ASN A 192 -18.44 -17.10 32.59
C ASN A 192 -18.56 -17.62 31.15
N SER A 193 -19.77 -17.60 30.60
CA SER A 193 -20.02 -17.86 29.17
C SER A 193 -19.21 -16.96 28.23
N SER A 194 -18.74 -15.81 28.74
CA SER A 194 -17.85 -14.86 28.06
C SER A 194 -16.47 -15.46 27.75
N ASP A 195 -15.86 -16.18 28.70
CA ASP A 195 -14.49 -16.71 28.56
C ASP A 195 -14.42 -17.78 27.46
N LEU A 196 -15.47 -18.59 27.33
CA LEU A 196 -15.59 -19.58 26.25
C LEU A 196 -15.73 -18.89 24.89
N GLY A 197 -16.45 -17.77 24.83
CA GLY A 197 -16.60 -16.97 23.61
C GLY A 197 -15.26 -16.43 23.11
N GLU A 198 -14.46 -15.85 24.01
CA GLU A 198 -13.13 -15.31 23.70
C GLU A 198 -12.17 -16.41 23.22
N VAL A 199 -12.16 -17.57 23.88
CA VAL A 199 -11.32 -18.71 23.47
C VAL A 199 -11.73 -19.21 22.08
N ILE A 200 -13.03 -19.29 21.79
CA ILE A 200 -13.54 -19.69 20.46
C ILE A 200 -13.11 -18.67 19.39
N GLU A 201 -13.16 -17.37 19.69
CA GLU A 201 -12.73 -16.33 18.77
C GLU A 201 -11.23 -16.44 18.44
N ARG A 202 -10.36 -16.65 19.45
CA ARG A 202 -8.93 -16.90 19.24
C ARG A 202 -8.64 -18.13 18.40
N ILE A 203 -9.40 -19.23 18.61
CA ILE A 203 -9.30 -20.45 17.81
C ILE A 203 -9.71 -20.19 16.36
N ASN A 204 -10.80 -19.47 16.13
CA ASN A 204 -11.26 -19.18 14.78
C ASN A 204 -10.26 -18.28 14.02
N ALA A 205 -9.75 -17.24 14.68
CA ALA A 205 -8.67 -16.38 14.19
C ALA A 205 -7.39 -17.18 13.84
N THR A 206 -7.07 -18.14 14.72
CA THR A 206 -6.18 -19.30 14.57
C THR A 206 -6.27 -20.04 13.23
N ALA A 207 -7.40 -20.72 13.11
CA ALA A 207 -7.73 -21.66 12.06
C ALA A 207 -7.81 -21.01 10.68
N GLU A 208 -8.24 -19.74 10.59
CA GLU A 208 -8.27 -19.00 9.32
C GLU A 208 -6.87 -18.80 8.73
N LYS A 209 -5.82 -18.75 9.55
CA LYS A 209 -4.43 -18.71 9.07
C LYS A 209 -3.94 -20.10 8.64
N ILE A 210 -4.38 -21.15 9.34
CA ILE A 210 -3.91 -22.52 9.11
C ILE A 210 -4.50 -23.12 7.83
N GLY A 211 -5.81 -22.95 7.61
CA GLY A 211 -6.52 -23.53 6.47
C GLY A 211 -5.91 -23.16 5.10
N PRO A 212 -5.67 -21.88 4.78
CA PRO A 212 -5.10 -21.47 3.51
C PRO A 212 -3.65 -21.91 3.27
N VAL A 213 -2.90 -22.17 4.35
CA VAL A 213 -1.50 -22.63 4.28
C VAL A 213 -1.45 -24.15 4.18
N TRP A 214 -2.01 -24.85 5.17
CA TRP A 214 -1.88 -26.30 5.34
C TRP A 214 -3.06 -27.12 4.82
N GLY A 215 -4.20 -26.51 4.53
CA GLY A 215 -5.38 -27.19 3.98
C GLY A 215 -6.22 -27.96 5.00
N TYR A 216 -5.97 -27.77 6.30
CA TYR A 216 -6.72 -28.45 7.37
C TYR A 216 -7.90 -27.63 7.86
N ASN A 217 -9.01 -28.31 8.13
CA ASN A 217 -10.18 -27.75 8.79
C ASN A 217 -10.09 -27.90 10.31
N LEU A 218 -10.88 -27.12 11.06
CA LEU A 218 -10.85 -27.14 12.53
C LEU A 218 -11.05 -28.54 13.12
N THR A 219 -11.91 -29.36 12.53
CA THR A 219 -12.18 -30.75 12.97
C THR A 219 -10.97 -31.67 12.80
N GLU A 220 -10.14 -31.44 11.78
CA GLU A 220 -8.93 -32.24 11.54
C GLU A 220 -7.81 -31.81 12.47
N LEU A 221 -7.77 -30.52 12.83
CA LEU A 221 -6.80 -29.95 13.77
C LEU A 221 -7.00 -30.43 15.21
N GLU A 222 -8.20 -30.89 15.60
CA GLU A 222 -8.48 -31.37 16.97
C GLU A 222 -7.65 -32.59 17.38
N GLY A 223 -7.20 -33.40 16.41
CA GLY A 223 -6.33 -34.57 16.63
C GLY A 223 -4.84 -34.32 16.38
N MET A 224 -4.46 -33.09 16.02
CA MET A 224 -3.10 -32.74 15.63
C MET A 224 -2.35 -31.98 16.74
N SER A 225 -1.05 -31.86 16.54
CA SER A 225 -0.16 -31.05 17.37
C SER A 225 0.68 -30.09 16.51
N THR A 226 1.35 -29.14 17.16
CA THR A 226 2.30 -28.23 16.51
C THR A 226 3.40 -28.98 15.75
N GLN A 227 3.80 -30.17 16.21
CA GLN A 227 4.84 -30.95 15.56
C GLN A 227 4.38 -31.55 14.24
N ASP A 228 3.08 -31.86 14.12
CA ASP A 228 2.49 -32.41 12.90
C ASP A 228 2.38 -31.36 11.80
N LEU A 229 2.14 -30.09 12.16
CA LEU A 229 2.11 -28.97 11.22
C LEU A 229 3.51 -28.44 10.86
N LEU A 230 4.46 -28.49 11.80
CA LEU A 230 5.83 -28.00 11.60
C LEU A 230 6.82 -29.13 11.24
N THR A 231 6.40 -30.04 10.36
CA THR A 231 7.29 -31.08 9.85
C THR A 231 8.37 -30.47 8.96
N LYS A 232 9.62 -30.95 9.10
CA LYS A 232 10.79 -30.38 8.38
C LYS A 232 10.66 -30.46 6.86
N ASP A 233 9.87 -31.40 6.35
CA ASP A 233 9.69 -31.61 4.93
C ASP A 233 8.63 -30.71 4.30
N ASP A 234 7.78 -30.08 5.11
CA ASP A 234 6.69 -29.23 4.64
C ASP A 234 7.24 -27.98 3.90
N PRO A 235 6.75 -27.70 2.67
CA PRO A 235 7.15 -26.52 1.91
C PRO A 235 6.86 -25.19 2.63
N ALA A 236 5.81 -25.09 3.45
CA ALA A 236 5.49 -23.92 4.25
C ALA A 236 6.56 -23.65 5.32
N VAL A 237 7.02 -24.72 5.99
CA VAL A 237 8.06 -24.62 7.04
C VAL A 237 9.40 -24.19 6.46
N LYS A 238 9.72 -24.65 5.24
CA LYS A 238 10.93 -24.25 4.49
C LYS A 238 10.97 -22.76 4.12
N LEU A 239 9.83 -22.08 4.12
CA LEU A 239 9.75 -20.63 3.88
C LEU A 239 10.01 -19.82 5.15
N LEU A 240 9.71 -20.36 6.33
CA LEU A 240 9.86 -19.64 7.59
C LEU A 240 11.31 -19.21 7.83
N SER A 241 11.48 -18.03 8.42
CA SER A 241 12.80 -17.42 8.67
C SER A 241 13.64 -17.21 7.40
N THR A 242 13.01 -17.14 6.22
CA THR A 242 13.69 -16.80 4.96
C THR A 242 13.19 -15.47 4.41
N THR A 243 13.98 -14.88 3.51
CA THR A 243 13.59 -13.70 2.74
C THR A 243 13.66 -14.03 1.25
N LYS A 244 12.54 -13.88 0.54
CA LYS A 244 12.47 -14.07 -0.91
C LYS A 244 12.67 -12.73 -1.60
N LYS A 245 13.68 -12.66 -2.48
CA LYS A 245 13.97 -11.47 -3.28
C LYS A 245 13.34 -11.59 -4.67
N ILE A 246 12.55 -10.61 -5.07
CA ILE A 246 11.91 -10.50 -6.38
C ILE A 246 12.43 -9.22 -7.02
N HIS A 247 12.76 -9.28 -8.31
CA HIS A 247 13.17 -8.09 -9.06
C HIS A 247 12.74 -8.19 -10.50
N SER A 248 12.46 -7.05 -11.11
CA SER A 248 12.19 -6.93 -12.53
C SER A 248 12.60 -5.56 -13.06
N SER A 249 12.81 -5.49 -14.37
CA SER A 249 12.99 -4.24 -15.13
C SER A 249 11.68 -3.48 -15.35
N ASP A 250 10.53 -4.16 -15.33
CA ASP A 250 9.25 -3.58 -15.73
C ASP A 250 8.13 -3.88 -14.73
N LEU A 251 7.19 -2.93 -14.63
CA LEU A 251 6.06 -3.03 -13.71
C LEU A 251 5.07 -4.14 -14.12
N ALA A 252 4.91 -4.40 -15.41
CA ALA A 252 3.93 -5.34 -15.93
C ALA A 252 4.26 -6.80 -15.56
N THR A 253 5.54 -7.13 -15.41
CA THR A 253 5.98 -8.43 -14.89
C THR A 253 6.12 -8.42 -13.37
N PHE A 254 6.50 -7.29 -12.77
CA PHE A 254 6.68 -7.17 -11.33
C PHE A 254 5.36 -7.28 -10.55
N ALA A 255 4.33 -6.54 -10.94
CA ALA A 255 3.06 -6.49 -10.20
C ALA A 255 2.38 -7.88 -10.10
N PRO A 256 2.28 -8.69 -11.17
CA PRO A 256 1.77 -10.05 -11.06
C PRO A 256 2.65 -10.98 -10.22
N ALA A 257 3.98 -10.77 -10.22
CA ALA A 257 4.91 -11.60 -9.46
C ALA A 257 4.84 -11.34 -7.95
N ILE A 258 4.58 -10.10 -7.53
CA ILE A 258 4.48 -9.72 -6.12
C ILE A 258 3.06 -9.86 -5.56
N LYS A 259 2.03 -9.73 -6.40
CA LYS A 259 0.62 -9.77 -6.02
C LYS A 259 0.27 -10.90 -5.03
N PRO A 260 0.71 -12.16 -5.22
CA PRO A 260 0.34 -13.24 -4.30
C PRO A 260 0.97 -13.19 -2.91
N TYR A 261 1.94 -12.30 -2.71
CA TYR A 261 2.55 -12.01 -1.41
C TYR A 261 1.89 -10.81 -0.72
N LEU A 262 1.07 -10.05 -1.45
CA LEU A 262 0.34 -8.87 -0.94
C LEU A 262 -1.14 -9.16 -0.71
N ASP A 263 -1.72 -10.09 -1.46
CA ASP A 263 -3.12 -10.50 -1.36
C ASP A 263 -3.27 -11.96 -0.90
N ALA A 264 -4.50 -12.43 -0.72
CA ALA A 264 -4.78 -13.81 -0.30
C ALA A 264 -4.79 -14.82 -1.47
N THR A 265 -4.20 -14.49 -2.63
CA THR A 265 -4.15 -15.44 -3.75
C THR A 265 -3.20 -16.59 -3.47
N THR A 266 -3.53 -17.77 -4.01
CA THR A 266 -2.69 -18.96 -3.87
C THR A 266 -1.50 -18.89 -4.81
N THR A 267 -0.36 -19.41 -4.34
CA THR A 267 0.84 -19.60 -5.15
C THR A 267 1.28 -21.03 -5.16
N ASN A 268 1.81 -21.45 -6.32
CA ASN A 268 2.59 -22.67 -6.45
C ASN A 268 3.95 -22.44 -5.80
N ILE A 269 4.19 -23.12 -4.67
CA ILE A 269 5.49 -23.11 -4.02
C ILE A 269 6.12 -24.48 -4.20
N SER A 270 7.21 -24.52 -4.96
CA SER A 270 8.14 -25.64 -4.94
C SER A 270 9.12 -25.44 -3.78
N GLY A 271 9.20 -26.42 -2.89
CA GLY A 271 10.30 -26.47 -1.92
C GLY A 271 11.63 -26.58 -2.66
N ARG A 272 12.72 -26.06 -2.06
CA ARG A 272 14.09 -26.04 -2.64
C ARG A 272 14.63 -27.42 -3.11
N ALA A 273 13.95 -28.54 -2.85
CA ALA A 273 14.46 -29.89 -3.11
C ALA A 273 13.45 -30.98 -3.54
N SER A 274 12.17 -30.73 -3.88
CA SER A 274 11.24 -31.85 -4.15
C SER A 274 10.12 -31.55 -5.17
N ARG A 275 9.72 -32.63 -5.86
CA ARG A 275 8.73 -32.81 -6.94
C ARG A 275 7.26 -32.54 -6.55
N GLU A 276 6.99 -32.03 -5.36
CA GLU A 276 5.62 -31.79 -4.89
C GLU A 276 5.35 -30.28 -4.83
N THR A 277 4.53 -29.82 -5.77
CA THR A 277 3.99 -28.46 -5.82
C THR A 277 2.63 -28.46 -5.12
N ARG A 278 2.49 -27.66 -4.06
CA ARG A 278 1.18 -27.37 -3.45
C ARG A 278 0.80 -25.93 -3.71
N ASP A 279 -0.43 -25.73 -4.16
CA ASP A 279 -1.08 -24.43 -4.17
C ASP A 279 -1.43 -24.05 -2.72
N MET A 280 -0.84 -22.97 -2.21
CA MET A 280 -1.16 -22.44 -0.88
C MET A 280 -1.17 -20.92 -0.87
N ALA A 281 -1.98 -20.33 0.00
CA ALA A 281 -1.95 -18.89 0.24
C ALA A 281 -0.91 -18.59 1.32
N VAL A 282 0.11 -17.82 0.97
CA VAL A 282 1.30 -17.61 1.83
C VAL A 282 1.18 -16.48 2.82
N TRP A 283 0.15 -15.64 2.68
CA TRP A 283 -0.03 -14.45 3.51
C TRP A 283 0.07 -14.70 5.02
N PRO A 284 -0.40 -15.84 5.59
CA PRO A 284 -0.26 -16.07 7.03
C PRO A 284 1.18 -16.33 7.45
N LEU A 285 2.09 -16.64 6.54
CA LEU A 285 3.51 -16.88 6.84
C LEU A 285 4.37 -15.63 6.61
N ILE A 286 3.82 -14.59 6.01
CA ILE A 286 4.53 -13.34 5.70
C ILE A 286 4.52 -12.45 6.94
N ASP A 287 5.67 -11.91 7.28
CA ASP A 287 5.80 -10.86 8.31
C ASP A 287 5.52 -9.49 7.67
N HIS A 288 6.31 -9.13 6.66
CA HIS A 288 6.13 -7.93 5.87
C HIS A 288 6.72 -8.10 4.46
N VAL A 289 6.25 -7.25 3.55
CA VAL A 289 6.79 -7.13 2.19
C VAL A 289 7.37 -5.73 2.04
N LYS A 290 8.65 -5.63 1.68
CA LYS A 290 9.32 -4.36 1.41
C LYS A 290 9.58 -4.22 -0.08
N VAL A 291 8.91 -3.26 -0.70
CA VAL A 291 8.96 -2.93 -2.12
C VAL A 291 9.87 -1.73 -2.31
N TYR A 292 10.76 -1.79 -3.30
CA TYR A 292 11.65 -0.69 -3.66
C TYR A 292 11.34 -0.22 -5.08
N VAL A 293 10.98 1.05 -5.21
CA VAL A 293 10.69 1.71 -6.50
C VAL A 293 11.37 3.07 -6.57
N LYS A 294 11.65 3.55 -7.78
CA LYS A 294 12.10 4.92 -8.00
C LYS A 294 10.87 5.83 -8.07
N SER A 295 10.56 6.53 -6.98
CA SER A 295 9.50 7.53 -6.91
C SER A 295 10.03 8.74 -6.13
N ASP A 296 9.76 9.95 -6.61
CA ASP A 296 10.38 11.17 -6.08
C ASP A 296 9.99 11.42 -4.62
N ILE A 297 8.76 11.09 -4.25
CA ILE A 297 8.26 11.25 -2.87
C ILE A 297 9.00 10.37 -1.86
N LEU A 298 9.64 9.28 -2.30
CA LEU A 298 10.36 8.36 -1.42
C LEU A 298 11.85 8.75 -1.28
N ARG A 299 12.36 9.60 -2.18
CA ARG A 299 13.78 9.94 -2.28
C ARG A 299 14.35 10.54 -0.98
N GLY A 300 13.52 11.23 -0.21
CA GLY A 300 13.88 11.82 1.08
C GLY A 300 14.00 10.83 2.24
N GLY A 301 13.86 9.51 2.03
CA GLY A 301 13.84 8.51 3.10
C GLY A 301 12.44 8.19 3.64
N ILE A 302 11.40 8.73 3.00
CA ILE A 302 10.00 8.38 3.31
C ILE A 302 9.74 6.94 2.86
N VAL A 303 9.15 6.16 3.76
CA VAL A 303 8.66 4.82 3.46
C VAL A 303 7.16 4.79 3.72
N LEU A 304 6.39 4.56 2.66
CA LEU A 304 4.94 4.46 2.77
C LEU A 304 4.54 3.05 3.18
N VAL A 305 3.70 2.92 4.19
CA VAL A 305 3.25 1.63 4.71
C VAL A 305 1.76 1.46 4.47
N ASP A 306 1.39 0.48 3.64
CA ASP A 306 0.02 0.02 3.49
C ASP A 306 -0.32 -0.93 4.63
N LEU A 307 -1.29 -0.54 5.46
CA LEU A 307 -1.75 -1.33 6.59
C LEU A 307 -3.12 -1.95 6.28
N PRO A 308 -3.37 -3.20 6.71
CA PRO A 308 -4.69 -3.80 6.57
C PRO A 308 -5.77 -2.95 7.28
N GLY A 309 -7.00 -3.02 6.78
CA GLY A 309 -8.05 -2.10 7.19
C GLY A 309 -8.51 -2.34 8.63
N LEU A 310 -8.59 -1.27 9.43
CA LEU A 310 -9.28 -1.29 10.72
C LEU A 310 -10.78 -1.48 10.46
N GLY A 311 -11.30 -2.66 10.78
CA GLY A 311 -12.66 -3.11 10.45
C GLY A 311 -12.74 -4.33 9.55
N GLU A 312 -11.62 -5.01 9.29
CA GLU A 312 -11.67 -6.38 8.78
C GLU A 312 -12.40 -7.29 9.78
N ILE A 313 -13.20 -8.22 9.24
CA ILE A 313 -14.02 -9.17 10.01
C ILE A 313 -13.16 -10.06 10.93
N VAL A 314 -11.85 -10.07 10.70
CA VAL A 314 -10.90 -11.01 11.28
C VAL A 314 -9.96 -10.27 12.23
N GLU A 315 -10.11 -10.55 13.51
CA GLU A 315 -9.36 -9.93 14.61
C GLU A 315 -7.84 -10.14 14.48
N SER A 316 -7.43 -11.26 13.88
CA SER A 316 -6.02 -11.60 13.68
C SER A 316 -5.27 -10.63 12.77
N ARG A 317 -5.94 -10.03 11.79
CA ARG A 317 -5.35 -9.04 10.88
C ARG A 317 -5.29 -7.66 11.51
N ALA A 318 -6.30 -7.30 12.30
CA ALA A 318 -6.30 -6.08 13.09
C ALA A 318 -5.17 -6.09 14.15
N ALA A 319 -4.88 -7.24 14.77
CA ALA A 319 -3.82 -7.38 15.76
C ALA A 319 -2.41 -7.12 15.16
N VAL A 320 -2.14 -7.61 13.95
CA VAL A 320 -0.88 -7.37 13.25
C VAL A 320 -0.70 -5.88 12.93
N ALA A 321 -1.77 -5.21 12.46
CA ALA A 321 -1.76 -3.76 12.24
C ALA A 321 -1.48 -2.98 13.54
N LYS A 322 -2.11 -3.39 14.66
CA LYS A 322 -1.97 -2.74 15.97
C LYS A 322 -0.52 -2.67 16.44
N ASN A 323 0.21 -3.78 16.32
CA ASN A 323 1.62 -3.83 16.75
C ASN A 323 2.54 -2.96 15.87
N PHE A 324 2.16 -2.74 14.60
CA PHE A 324 2.96 -1.94 13.69
C PHE A 324 2.78 -0.42 13.89
N TYR A 325 1.66 0.01 14.48
CA TYR A 325 1.39 1.44 14.69
C TYR A 325 2.44 2.15 15.52
N ASN A 326 2.99 1.49 16.53
CA ASN A 326 4.01 2.09 17.40
C ASN A 326 5.30 2.43 16.64
N LYS A 327 5.56 1.73 15.52
CA LYS A 327 6.73 1.97 14.66
C LYS A 327 6.54 3.14 13.69
N LEU A 328 5.31 3.57 13.44
CA LEU A 328 5.03 4.67 12.52
C LEU A 328 5.53 6.01 13.08
N THR A 329 6.01 6.88 12.20
CA THR A 329 6.34 8.28 12.51
C THR A 329 5.13 9.17 12.25
N VAL A 330 4.47 8.97 11.11
CA VAL A 330 3.28 9.73 10.71
C VAL A 330 2.18 8.75 10.33
N THR A 331 0.94 9.07 10.68
CA THR A 331 -0.25 8.30 10.30
C THR A 331 -1.16 9.11 9.39
N ILE A 332 -1.52 8.54 8.25
CA ILE A 332 -2.51 9.07 7.32
C ILE A 332 -3.77 8.22 7.41
N VAL A 333 -4.91 8.84 7.73
CA VAL A 333 -6.21 8.17 7.78
C VAL A 333 -7.05 8.53 6.58
N VAL A 334 -7.38 7.51 5.79
CA VAL A 334 -8.12 7.62 4.54
C VAL A 334 -9.59 7.27 4.79
N THR A 335 -10.48 8.20 4.48
CA THR A 335 -11.94 8.00 4.58
C THR A 335 -12.64 8.52 3.31
N PRO A 336 -13.65 7.81 2.78
CA PRO A 336 -14.42 8.32 1.64
C PRO A 336 -15.16 9.63 1.96
N SER A 337 -15.18 10.56 1.01
CA SER A 337 -15.80 11.88 1.12
C SER A 337 -17.29 11.81 1.51
N VAL A 338 -18.05 10.90 0.88
CA VAL A 338 -19.50 10.72 1.04
C VAL A 338 -19.90 10.28 2.46
N ARG A 339 -18.94 9.80 3.28
CA ARG A 339 -19.19 9.29 4.64
C ARG A 339 -18.34 9.94 5.73
N ALA A 340 -17.54 10.95 5.40
CA ALA A 340 -16.57 11.56 6.32
C ALA A 340 -17.15 12.00 7.67
N ALA A 341 -18.36 12.59 7.69
CA ALA A 341 -19.00 13.07 8.92
C ALA A 341 -19.74 12.00 9.73
N GLY A 342 -20.07 10.85 9.13
CA GLY A 342 -20.87 9.78 9.75
C GLY A 342 -20.13 8.47 9.97
N GLU A 343 -18.89 8.35 9.48
CA GLU A 343 -18.10 7.14 9.58
C GLU A 343 -17.48 7.02 10.98
N LYS A 344 -18.20 6.30 11.86
CA LYS A 344 -17.68 5.89 13.17
C LYS A 344 -16.30 5.26 13.09
N THR A 345 -15.94 4.61 11.97
CA THR A 345 -14.59 4.08 11.77
C THR A 345 -13.56 5.21 11.82
N ALA A 346 -13.73 6.34 11.13
CA ALA A 346 -12.76 7.44 11.09
C ALA A 346 -12.67 8.16 12.44
N VAL A 347 -13.78 8.23 13.18
CA VAL A 347 -13.87 8.81 14.53
C VAL A 347 -13.31 7.87 15.60
N ASN A 348 -13.54 6.56 15.48
CA ASN A 348 -13.07 5.51 16.41
C ASN A 348 -11.75 4.87 15.95
N LEU A 349 -11.16 5.34 14.85
CA LEU A 349 -9.89 4.87 14.28
C LEU A 349 -8.73 5.22 15.21
N MET A 350 -8.91 6.25 16.05
CA MET A 350 -8.14 6.45 17.27
C MET A 350 -8.85 5.72 18.42
N THR A 351 -8.39 4.51 18.71
CA THR A 351 -8.75 3.84 19.97
C THR A 351 -8.14 4.63 21.12
N GLU A 352 -8.76 4.68 22.30
CA GLU A 352 -8.19 5.34 23.50
C GLU A 352 -6.74 4.91 23.77
N ASN A 353 -6.41 3.63 23.56
CA ASN A 353 -5.05 3.11 23.69
C ASN A 353 -4.06 3.68 22.65
N GLN A 354 -4.51 3.94 21.42
CA GLN A 354 -3.66 4.54 20.38
C GLN A 354 -3.40 6.01 20.69
N GLU A 355 -4.44 6.75 21.10
CA GLU A 355 -4.30 8.15 21.49
C GLU A 355 -3.34 8.29 22.68
N ILE A 356 -3.50 7.47 23.72
CA ILE A 356 -2.62 7.45 24.88
C ILE A 356 -1.18 7.12 24.47
N THR A 357 -0.97 6.13 23.60
CA THR A 357 0.38 5.74 23.13
C THR A 357 1.03 6.85 22.28
N MET A 358 0.27 7.51 21.41
CA MET A 358 0.76 8.63 20.61
C MET A 358 1.08 9.85 21.49
N ARG A 359 0.26 10.14 22.52
CA ARG A 359 0.54 11.19 23.51
C ARG A 359 1.81 10.87 24.31
N MET A 360 1.96 9.65 24.81
CA MET A 360 3.14 9.23 25.58
C MET A 360 4.42 9.20 24.74
N SER A 361 4.32 8.90 23.45
CA SER A 361 5.46 8.95 22.52
C SER A 361 5.74 10.34 21.93
N GLY A 362 4.96 11.37 22.31
CA GLY A 362 5.09 12.73 21.78
C GLY A 362 4.70 12.88 20.30
N LYS A 363 4.09 11.84 19.70
CA LYS A 363 3.70 11.77 18.28
C LYS A 363 2.27 12.26 18.02
N LEU A 364 1.52 12.60 19.07
CA LEU A 364 0.22 13.25 18.95
C LEU A 364 0.40 14.78 18.87
N ASP A 365 1.10 15.24 17.83
CA ASP A 365 1.26 16.64 17.49
C ASP A 365 0.54 16.94 16.16
N ASP A 366 0.43 18.22 15.79
CA ASP A 366 -0.23 18.66 14.54
C ASP A 366 0.45 18.12 13.27
N CYS A 367 1.62 17.47 13.40
CA CYS A 367 2.45 16.96 12.32
C CYS A 367 2.44 15.43 12.19
N GLY A 368 2.05 14.69 13.24
CA GLY A 368 2.06 13.23 13.31
C GLY A 368 0.82 12.55 12.71
N TYR A 369 -0.23 13.32 12.39
CA TYR A 369 -1.51 12.78 11.93
C TYR A 369 -2.13 13.60 10.79
N CYS A 370 -2.60 12.91 9.74
CA CYS A 370 -3.23 13.52 8.58
C CYS A 370 -4.51 12.78 8.21
N ILE A 371 -5.60 13.50 7.89
CA ILE A 371 -6.84 12.90 7.38
C ILE A 371 -6.97 13.20 5.90
N VAL A 372 -7.14 12.17 5.09
CA VAL A 372 -7.34 12.25 3.64
C VAL A 372 -8.76 11.82 3.29
N LEU A 373 -9.49 12.74 2.68
CA LEU A 373 -10.81 12.47 2.10
C LEU A 373 -10.65 11.89 0.70
N SER A 374 -10.81 10.57 0.58
CA SER A 374 -10.74 9.87 -0.71
C SER A 374 -12.08 9.91 -1.45
N LYS A 375 -12.09 9.51 -2.72
CA LYS A 375 -13.30 9.47 -3.56
C LYS A 375 -14.04 10.81 -3.54
N ALA A 376 -13.32 11.92 -3.63
CA ALA A 376 -13.90 13.25 -3.59
C ALA A 376 -14.84 13.52 -4.79
N ASP A 377 -14.70 12.74 -5.85
CA ASP A 377 -15.57 12.71 -7.03
C ASP A 377 -16.85 11.89 -6.83
N ASP A 378 -16.88 10.99 -5.85
CA ASP A 378 -18.03 10.13 -5.58
C ASP A 378 -19.14 10.92 -4.88
N GLY A 379 -20.38 10.76 -5.34
CA GLY A 379 -21.54 11.50 -4.84
C GLY A 379 -21.59 13.00 -5.18
N ILE A 380 -20.53 13.59 -5.75
CA ILE A 380 -20.59 14.93 -6.34
C ILE A 380 -21.11 14.82 -7.76
N ASP A 381 -22.43 14.97 -7.92
CA ASP A 381 -22.97 15.33 -9.21
C ASP A 381 -22.56 16.78 -9.52
N TRP A 382 -21.53 16.92 -10.35
CA TRP A 382 -21.03 18.22 -10.78
C TRP A 382 -22.10 19.02 -11.54
N GLU A 383 -23.13 18.37 -12.10
CA GLU A 383 -24.26 19.06 -12.74
C GLU A 383 -25.17 19.74 -11.71
N THR A 384 -25.52 19.08 -10.60
CA THR A 384 -26.38 19.67 -9.54
C THR A 384 -25.63 20.49 -8.50
N THR A 385 -24.35 20.20 -8.24
CA THR A 385 -23.54 20.91 -7.22
C THR A 385 -23.01 22.26 -7.76
N ALA A 386 -22.98 22.44 -9.08
CA ALA A 386 -22.64 23.69 -9.76
C ALA A 386 -23.78 24.74 -9.71
N ARG A 387 -24.23 25.13 -8.50
CA ARG A 387 -25.24 26.20 -8.32
C ARG A 387 -24.71 27.62 -8.63
N ASN A 388 -23.43 27.78 -8.96
CA ASN A 388 -22.86 29.04 -9.42
C ASN A 388 -23.18 29.24 -10.92
N GLN A 389 -23.85 30.35 -11.27
CA GLN A 389 -24.22 30.69 -12.66
C GLN A 389 -23.04 30.58 -13.66
N GLY A 390 -21.84 31.02 -13.27
CA GLY A 390 -20.64 30.90 -14.11
C GLY A 390 -20.24 29.46 -14.45
N ARG A 391 -20.49 28.50 -13.54
CA ARG A 391 -20.25 27.08 -13.81
C ARG A 391 -21.38 26.47 -14.65
N GLN A 392 -22.62 26.95 -14.58
CA GLN A 392 -23.68 26.43 -15.45
C GLN A 392 -23.45 26.76 -16.93
N ASP A 393 -22.92 27.94 -17.23
CA ASP A 393 -22.56 28.32 -18.60
C ASP A 393 -21.39 27.47 -19.12
N ASP A 394 -20.43 27.18 -18.26
CA ASP A 394 -19.33 26.25 -18.54
C ASP A 394 -19.80 24.83 -18.88
N ILE A 395 -20.80 24.34 -18.15
CA ILE A 395 -21.41 23.02 -18.37
C ILE A 395 -22.12 22.98 -19.73
N LYS A 396 -22.86 24.03 -20.09
CA LYS A 396 -23.48 24.17 -21.41
C LYS A 396 -22.43 24.19 -22.52
N ILE A 397 -21.36 24.99 -22.35
CA ILE A 397 -20.25 25.07 -23.31
C ILE A 397 -19.62 23.69 -23.51
N MET A 398 -19.31 22.98 -22.43
CA MET A 398 -18.75 21.63 -22.51
C MET A 398 -19.71 20.63 -23.17
N GLY A 399 -20.99 20.65 -22.80
CA GLY A 399 -22.02 19.81 -23.41
C GLY A 399 -22.19 20.05 -24.91
N ASP A 400 -22.10 21.31 -25.35
CA ASP A 400 -22.15 21.68 -26.77
C ASP A 400 -20.87 21.25 -27.51
N LEU A 401 -19.69 21.36 -26.88
CA LEU A 401 -18.45 20.83 -27.43
C LEU A 401 -18.50 19.30 -27.58
N PHE A 402 -19.04 18.57 -26.59
CA PHE A 402 -19.20 17.13 -26.68
C PHE A 402 -20.13 16.72 -27.84
N ARG A 403 -21.25 17.43 -28.02
CA ARG A 403 -22.16 17.22 -29.17
C ARG A 403 -21.44 17.46 -30.50
N LYS A 404 -20.76 18.60 -30.64
CA LYS A 404 -19.98 18.94 -31.85
C LYS A 404 -18.90 17.89 -32.17
N ILE A 405 -18.16 17.43 -31.15
CA ILE A 405 -17.15 16.37 -31.31
C ILE A 405 -17.81 15.05 -31.77
N ALA A 406 -18.95 14.68 -31.18
CA ALA A 406 -19.67 13.47 -31.56
C ALA A 406 -20.19 13.53 -33.02
N ASP A 407 -20.76 14.67 -33.42
CA ASP A 407 -21.25 14.90 -34.78
C ASP A 407 -20.13 14.83 -35.83
N GLU A 408 -19.01 15.51 -35.56
CA GLU A 408 -17.83 15.49 -36.43
C GLU A 408 -17.21 14.08 -36.52
N THR A 409 -17.15 13.36 -35.39
CA THR A 409 -16.67 11.98 -35.35
C THR A 409 -17.59 11.05 -36.17
N ALA A 410 -18.91 11.24 -36.08
CA ALA A 410 -19.88 10.50 -36.88
C ALA A 410 -19.76 10.81 -38.38
N ALA A 411 -19.53 12.07 -38.75
CA ALA A 411 -19.31 12.49 -40.13
C ALA A 411 -18.04 11.85 -40.72
N VAL A 412 -16.92 11.87 -39.99
CA VAL A 412 -15.67 11.20 -40.41
C VAL A 412 -15.86 9.68 -40.54
N ARG A 413 -16.64 9.07 -39.64
CA ARG A 413 -16.96 7.63 -39.67
C ARG A 413 -17.77 7.25 -40.91
N LYS A 414 -18.72 8.08 -41.35
CA LYS A 414 -19.50 7.89 -42.58
C LYS A 414 -18.65 8.02 -43.85
N LEU A 415 -17.70 8.96 -43.88
CA LEU A 415 -16.84 9.20 -45.06
C LEU A 415 -15.76 8.13 -45.29
N LYS A 416 -15.26 7.47 -44.23
CA LYS A 416 -14.22 6.41 -44.32
C LYS A 416 -14.59 5.23 -45.28
N PRO A 417 -15.78 4.61 -45.21
CA PRO A 417 -16.15 3.51 -46.11
C PRO A 417 -16.37 3.98 -47.55
N GLU A 418 -16.92 5.18 -47.77
CA GLU A 418 -17.11 5.74 -49.12
C GLU A 418 -15.78 6.00 -49.84
N LEU A 419 -14.81 6.57 -49.13
CA LEU A 419 -13.45 6.77 -49.65
C LEU A 419 -12.76 5.43 -49.99
N ARG A 420 -12.96 4.38 -49.17
CA ARG A 420 -12.43 3.04 -49.46
C ARG A 420 -13.07 2.43 -50.71
N ARG A 421 -14.38 2.61 -50.91
CA ARG A 421 -15.09 2.17 -52.13
C ARG A 421 -14.56 2.89 -53.38
N LEU A 422 -14.44 4.22 -53.33
CA LEU A 422 -13.93 5.03 -54.45
C LEU A 422 -12.49 4.67 -54.82
N VAL A 423 -11.60 4.49 -53.83
CA VAL A 423 -10.21 4.04 -54.06
C VAL A 423 -10.18 2.62 -54.64
N GLY A 424 -11.02 1.71 -54.13
CA GLY A 424 -11.16 0.35 -54.65
C GLY A 424 -11.61 0.31 -56.11
N SER A 425 -12.58 1.14 -56.49
CA SER A 425 -13.08 1.26 -57.86
C SER A 425 -12.04 1.81 -58.84
N LEU A 426 -11.12 2.67 -58.37
CA LEU A 426 -10.00 3.20 -59.18
C LEU A 426 -8.85 2.20 -59.33
N SER A 427 -8.67 1.28 -58.38
CA SER A 427 -7.58 0.29 -58.37
C SER A 427 -7.93 -0.99 -59.15
N LYS A 428 -9.20 -1.43 -59.13
CA LYS A 428 -9.61 -2.74 -59.70
C LYS A 428 -9.96 -2.75 -61.19
N ASN A 429 -10.16 -1.61 -61.85
CA ASN A 429 -10.67 -1.57 -63.23
C ASN A 429 -9.71 -0.87 -64.21
N ASN A 430 -8.88 -1.65 -64.91
CA ASN A 430 -8.02 -1.18 -66.00
C ASN A 430 -8.78 -0.81 -67.30
N LYS A 431 -10.11 -1.00 -67.36
CA LYS A 431 -10.98 -0.70 -68.52
C LYS A 431 -11.93 0.50 -68.31
N ILE A 432 -11.56 1.48 -67.47
CA ILE A 432 -12.37 2.69 -67.28
C ILE A 432 -12.03 3.72 -68.37
N SER A 433 -13.06 4.20 -69.09
CA SER A 433 -12.94 5.34 -70.02
C SER A 433 -12.30 6.56 -69.35
N LYS A 434 -11.46 7.32 -70.07
CA LYS A 434 -10.79 8.54 -69.57
C LYS A 434 -11.78 9.50 -68.87
N GLU A 435 -13.01 9.59 -69.36
CA GLU A 435 -14.05 10.46 -68.83
C GLU A 435 -14.57 9.98 -67.45
N LYS A 436 -14.89 8.68 -67.33
CA LYS A 436 -15.32 8.09 -66.05
C LYS A 436 -14.22 8.16 -64.99
N LYS A 437 -12.95 8.05 -65.39
CA LYS A 437 -11.80 8.19 -64.48
C LYS A 437 -11.68 9.63 -63.97
N ARG A 438 -11.91 10.63 -64.82
CA ARG A 438 -11.94 12.06 -64.42
C ARG A 438 -13.03 12.35 -63.39
N ILE A 439 -14.24 11.83 -63.61
CA ILE A 439 -15.39 12.00 -62.70
C ILE A 439 -15.10 11.37 -61.33
N LEU A 440 -14.62 10.12 -61.29
CA LEU A 440 -14.27 9.42 -60.04
C LEU A 440 -13.14 10.11 -59.27
N VAL A 441 -12.13 10.66 -59.97
CA VAL A 441 -11.04 11.42 -59.34
C VAL A 441 -11.53 12.75 -58.77
N ALA A 442 -12.46 13.43 -59.46
CA ALA A 442 -13.09 14.65 -58.96
C ALA A 442 -13.94 14.38 -57.70
N GLU A 443 -14.76 13.32 -57.70
CA GLU A 443 -15.56 12.91 -56.54
C GLU A 443 -14.67 12.50 -55.35
N LEU A 444 -13.55 11.81 -55.62
CA LEU A 444 -12.59 11.42 -54.60
C LEU A 444 -11.89 12.66 -53.99
N ARG A 445 -11.55 13.66 -54.80
CA ARG A 445 -11.00 14.95 -54.31
C ARG A 445 -12.00 15.66 -53.40
N ASP A 446 -13.26 15.79 -53.81
CA ASP A 446 -14.31 16.43 -53.01
C ASP A 446 -14.50 15.73 -51.65
N LYS A 447 -14.62 14.39 -51.64
CA LYS A 447 -14.78 13.63 -50.39
C LYS A 447 -13.54 13.66 -49.49
N ARG A 448 -12.32 13.71 -50.07
CA ARG A 448 -11.08 13.92 -49.29
C ARG A 448 -11.06 15.30 -48.65
N GLU A 449 -11.49 16.32 -49.38
CA GLU A 449 -11.54 17.68 -48.86
C GLU A 449 -12.56 17.81 -47.72
N LYS A 450 -13.75 17.23 -47.88
CA LYS A 450 -14.77 17.15 -46.81
C LYS A 450 -14.24 16.45 -45.56
N LYS A 451 -13.59 15.29 -45.72
CA LYS A 451 -12.95 14.58 -44.60
C LYS A 451 -11.88 15.45 -43.90
N ARG A 452 -11.06 16.18 -44.66
CA ARG A 452 -10.03 17.08 -44.11
C ARG A 452 -10.67 18.21 -43.29
N LYS A 453 -11.78 18.79 -43.76
CA LYS A 453 -12.51 19.84 -43.04
C LYS A 453 -13.06 19.33 -41.70
N HIS A 454 -13.72 18.17 -41.69
CA HIS A 454 -14.22 17.53 -40.46
C HIS A 454 -13.09 17.15 -39.49
N LEU A 455 -11.94 16.68 -40.00
CA LEU A 455 -10.79 16.34 -39.14
C LEU A 455 -10.14 17.59 -38.53
N LYS A 456 -10.11 18.70 -39.27
CA LYS A 456 -9.64 19.99 -38.75
C LYS A 456 -10.58 20.50 -37.65
N ALA A 457 -11.89 20.51 -37.91
CA ALA A 457 -12.89 20.91 -36.92
C ALA A 457 -12.83 20.02 -35.66
N LEU A 458 -12.64 18.71 -35.81
CA LEU A 458 -12.46 17.79 -34.70
C LEU A 458 -11.23 18.13 -33.84
N ASN A 459 -10.10 18.44 -34.48
CA ASN A 459 -8.89 18.86 -33.77
C ASN A 459 -9.09 20.20 -33.06
N ASP A 460 -9.74 21.17 -33.72
CA ASP A 460 -10.02 22.49 -33.16
C ASP A 460 -10.95 22.37 -31.92
N PHE A 461 -11.99 21.54 -31.98
CA PHE A 461 -12.88 21.28 -30.85
C PHE A 461 -12.19 20.47 -29.73
N GLN A 462 -11.32 19.52 -30.05
CA GLN A 462 -10.51 18.83 -29.04
C GLN A 462 -9.51 19.77 -28.36
N TRP A 463 -8.97 20.74 -29.08
CA TRP A 463 -8.07 21.75 -28.54
C TRP A 463 -8.83 22.70 -27.61
N GLN A 464 -9.98 23.24 -28.04
CA GLN A 464 -10.86 24.05 -27.20
C GLN A 464 -11.32 23.31 -25.93
N LYS A 465 -11.59 22.00 -26.04
CA LYS A 465 -11.91 21.15 -24.88
C LYS A 465 -10.73 21.08 -23.90
N LYS A 466 -9.50 20.90 -24.39
CA LYS A 466 -8.30 20.88 -23.54
C LYS A 466 -8.09 22.24 -22.88
N GLU A 467 -8.15 23.32 -23.64
CA GLU A 467 -7.99 24.70 -23.13
C GLU A 467 -9.03 25.02 -22.04
N SER A 468 -10.30 24.68 -22.27
CA SER A 468 -11.38 24.87 -21.30
C SER A 468 -11.24 24.02 -20.04
N HIS A 469 -10.61 22.84 -20.14
CA HIS A 469 -10.38 21.93 -19.01
C HIS A 469 -9.16 22.36 -18.18
N TRP A 470 -8.05 22.71 -18.83
CA TRP A 470 -6.80 23.10 -18.18
C TRP A 470 -6.84 24.53 -17.59
N GLY A 471 -7.51 25.47 -18.27
CA GLY A 471 -7.70 26.83 -17.75
C GLY A 471 -8.41 26.85 -16.38
N LYS A 472 -9.36 25.93 -16.17
CA LYS A 472 -10.14 25.83 -14.93
C LYS A 472 -9.41 25.12 -13.79
N ILE A 473 -8.57 24.13 -14.11
CA ILE A 473 -7.68 23.50 -13.12
C ILE A 473 -6.72 24.55 -12.54
N PHE A 474 -6.14 25.41 -13.40
CA PHE A 474 -5.24 26.48 -12.96
C PHE A 474 -5.94 27.54 -12.09
N THR A 475 -7.15 27.98 -12.45
CA THR A 475 -7.89 28.95 -11.63
C THR A 475 -8.33 28.34 -10.30
N ALA A 476 -8.75 27.08 -10.28
CA ALA A 476 -9.15 26.40 -9.04
C ALA A 476 -7.97 26.18 -8.07
N VAL A 477 -6.77 25.92 -8.60
CA VAL A 477 -5.54 25.78 -7.79
C VAL A 477 -5.06 27.13 -7.25
N GLN A 478 -5.18 28.23 -8.01
CA GLN A 478 -4.80 29.57 -7.54
C GLN A 478 -5.68 30.12 -6.40
N PHE A 479 -6.95 29.72 -6.30
CA PHE A 479 -7.84 30.15 -5.23
C PHE A 479 -7.82 29.23 -3.99
N ALA A 480 -7.08 28.12 -4.03
CA ALA A 480 -6.95 27.16 -2.92
C ALA A 480 -5.66 27.34 -2.09
N ALA A 481 -4.81 28.32 -2.41
CA ALA A 481 -3.69 28.71 -1.57
C ALA A 481 -4.15 29.77 -0.56
N PRO A 482 -4.23 29.45 0.75
CA PRO A 482 -4.35 30.46 1.77
C PRO A 482 -2.99 31.16 1.95
N PHE A 483 -3.05 32.47 2.18
CA PHE A 483 -2.02 33.19 2.91
C PHE A 483 -1.85 32.63 4.32
#